data_AF-A0A535U1A4-F1
#
_entry.id   AF-A0A535U1A4-F1
#
_cell.length_a   1.000
_cell.length_b   1.000
_cell.length_c   1.000
_cell.angle_alpha   90.00
_cell.angle_beta   90.00
_cell.angle_gamma   90.00
#
_symmetry.space_group_name_H-M   'P 1'
#
loop_
_entity.id
_entity.type
_entity.pdbx_description
1 polymer ?
#
loop_
_entity_poly.entity_id
_entity_poly.type
_entity_poly.pdbx_seq_one_letter_code
_entity_poly.pdbx_strand_id
1 'polypeptide(L)'
;MNDWFEALSRRFAETAKERGAEIASPELDPEIADEILELARVAAHTKERRFAPLACFMAGVAVERLRQAGLSSAADEAAYLRAIRERVEAEP
;
A
#
# COMPACT_ATOMS: atom_id res chain seq x y z
N MET A 1 -0.93 -13.56 5.50
CA MET A 1 0.36 -13.01 5.05
C MET A 1 1.49 -13.80 5.70
N ASN A 2 2.76 -13.63 5.36
CA ASN A 2 3.84 -14.40 6.00
C ASN A 2 4.20 -13.85 7.40
N ASP A 3 4.82 -14.69 8.23
CA ASP A 3 5.24 -14.36 9.62
C ASP A 3 6.14 -13.12 9.71
N TRP A 4 6.89 -12.82 8.64
CA TRP A 4 7.79 -11.67 8.61
C TRP A 4 7.00 -10.35 8.59
N PHE A 5 5.93 -10.25 7.81
CA PHE A 5 5.07 -9.05 7.77
C PHE A 5 4.26 -8.89 9.06
N GLU A 6 3.82 -9.98 9.69
CA GLU A 6 3.18 -9.90 11.00
C GLU A 6 4.12 -9.36 12.07
N ALA A 7 5.38 -9.82 12.08
CA ALA A 7 6.42 -9.28 12.95
C ALA A 7 6.74 -7.81 12.64
N LEU A 8 6.77 -7.42 11.36
CA LEU A 8 6.98 -6.03 10.95
C LEU A 8 5.81 -5.13 11.42
N SER A 9 4.57 -5.59 11.27
CA SER A 9 3.37 -4.88 11.71
C SER A 9 3.39 -4.59 13.21
N ARG A 10 3.78 -5.56 14.04
CA ARG A 10 3.96 -5.36 15.48
C ARG A 10 5.03 -4.32 15.78
N ARG A 11 6.18 -4.38 15.10
CA ARG A 11 7.28 -3.41 15.30
C ARG A 11 6.82 -1.98 15.02
N PHE A 12 5.97 -1.74 14.02
CA PHE A 12 5.42 -0.40 13.78
C PHE A 12 4.62 0.12 14.97
N ALA A 13 3.69 -0.68 15.50
CA ALA A 13 2.84 -0.28 16.64
C ALA A 13 3.66 -0.09 17.92
N GLU A 14 4.59 -1.00 18.21
CA GLU A 14 5.49 -0.92 19.38
C GLU A 14 6.36 0.34 19.30
N THR A 15 6.98 0.59 18.15
CA THR A 15 7.86 1.76 17.91
C THR A 15 7.10 3.08 18.00
N ALA A 16 5.83 3.11 17.57
CA ALA A 16 4.96 4.27 17.74
C ALA A 16 4.62 4.50 19.22
N LYS A 17 4.29 3.43 19.95
CA LYS A 17 3.97 3.47 21.38
C LYS A 17 5.13 4.00 22.22
N GLU A 18 6.36 3.58 21.91
CA GLU A 18 7.59 4.12 22.52
C GLU A 18 7.74 5.63 22.35
N ARG A 19 7.14 6.21 21.30
CA ARG A 19 7.13 7.64 21.00
C ARG A 19 5.89 8.36 21.53
N GLY A 20 5.06 7.68 22.33
CA GLY A 20 3.84 8.24 22.91
C GLY A 20 2.64 8.31 21.97
N ALA A 21 2.68 7.59 20.84
CA ALA A 21 1.57 7.50 19.90
C ALA A 21 1.02 6.06 19.84
N GLU A 22 -0.28 5.88 20.01
CA GLU A 22 -0.93 4.58 19.85
C GLU A 22 -1.53 4.47 18.43
N ILE A 23 -1.09 3.48 17.67
CA ILE A 23 -1.60 3.18 16.34
C ILE A 23 -2.04 1.72 16.26
N ALA A 24 -3.03 1.43 15.42
CA ALA A 24 -3.34 0.06 15.06
C ALA A 24 -2.15 -0.55 14.30
N SER A 25 -1.89 -1.83 14.57
CA SER A 25 -0.93 -2.61 13.79
C SER A 25 -1.33 -2.62 12.32
N PRO A 26 -0.45 -2.22 11.38
CA PRO A 26 -0.78 -2.21 9.97
C PRO A 26 -1.10 -3.62 9.47
N GLU A 27 -2.26 -3.77 8.84
CA GLU A 27 -2.64 -5.00 8.15
C GLU A 27 -2.67 -4.72 6.65
N LEU A 28 -2.23 -5.71 5.87
CA LEU A 28 -2.24 -5.63 4.42
C LEU A 28 -3.03 -6.82 3.89
N ASP A 29 -4.18 -6.52 3.30
CA ASP A 29 -5.02 -7.52 2.64
C ASP A 29 -4.27 -8.13 1.43
N PRO A 30 -4.38 -9.44 1.16
CA PRO A 30 -3.72 -10.08 0.03
C PRO A 30 -4.03 -9.44 -1.33
N GLU A 31 -5.27 -9.06 -1.59
CA GLU A 31 -5.66 -8.46 -2.89
C GLU A 31 -5.03 -7.08 -3.07
N ILE A 32 -4.95 -6.30 -1.99
CA ILE A 32 -4.26 -5.01 -1.99
C ILE A 32 -2.76 -5.21 -2.19
N ALA A 33 -2.17 -6.22 -1.56
CA ALA A 33 -0.74 -6.53 -1.71
C ALA A 33 -0.39 -6.84 -3.17
N ASP A 34 -1.21 -7.65 -3.84
CA ASP A 34 -1.00 -8.01 -5.24
C ASP A 34 -1.04 -6.76 -6.15
N GLU A 35 -2.01 -5.87 -5.95
CA GLU A 35 -2.10 -4.63 -6.74
C GLU A 35 -0.96 -3.64 -6.46
N ILE A 36 -0.46 -3.56 -5.21
CA ILE A 36 0.74 -2.77 -4.88
C ILE A 36 1.96 -3.32 -5.61
N LEU A 37 2.13 -4.64 -5.65
CA LEU A 37 3.25 -5.29 -6.35
C LEU A 37 3.18 -5.06 -7.86
N GLU A 38 1.98 -5.15 -8.44
CA GLU A 38 1.77 -4.84 -9.86
C GLU A 38 2.00 -3.36 -10.18
N LEU A 39 1.57 -2.43 -9.31
CA LEU A 39 1.89 -1.01 -9.45
C LEU A 39 3.41 -0.77 -9.39
N ALA A 40 4.11 -1.43 -8.47
CA ALA A 40 5.57 -1.37 -8.37
C ALA A 40 6.24 -1.86 -9.66
N ARG A 41 5.74 -2.97 -10.21
CA ARG A 41 6.20 -3.52 -11.49
C ARG A 41 6.01 -2.50 -12.60
N VAL A 42 4.82 -1.94 -12.78
CA VAL A 42 4.56 -0.93 -13.81
C VAL A 42 5.48 0.28 -13.64
N ALA A 43 5.52 0.89 -12.45
CA ALA A 43 6.35 2.06 -12.19
C ALA A 43 7.84 1.82 -12.47
N ALA A 44 8.35 0.62 -12.14
CA ALA A 44 9.74 0.26 -12.39
C ALA A 44 10.08 0.12 -13.88
N HIS A 45 9.13 -0.32 -14.71
CA HIS A 45 9.36 -0.65 -16.12
C HIS A 45 8.95 0.48 -17.08
N THR A 46 7.93 1.27 -16.75
CA THR A 46 7.41 2.31 -17.64
C THR A 46 7.97 3.70 -17.32
N LYS A 47 8.46 3.92 -16.09
CA LYS A 47 9.02 5.22 -15.64
C LYS A 47 10.47 5.04 -15.22
N GLU A 48 10.78 5.07 -13.92
CA GLU A 48 12.12 4.85 -13.40
C GLU A 48 12.11 3.74 -12.35
N ARG A 49 13.08 2.82 -12.41
CA ARG A 49 13.17 1.70 -11.45
C ARG A 49 13.13 2.14 -9.98
N ARG A 50 13.74 3.30 -9.66
CA ARG A 50 13.75 3.87 -8.30
C ARG A 50 12.40 4.40 -7.83
N PHE A 51 11.43 4.58 -8.73
CA PHE A 51 10.09 5.06 -8.38
C PHE A 51 9.19 3.98 -7.80
N ALA A 52 9.47 2.70 -8.04
CA ALA A 52 8.68 1.59 -7.49
C ALA A 52 8.44 1.69 -5.97
N PRO A 53 9.45 1.83 -5.09
CA PRO A 53 9.21 1.97 -3.65
C PRO A 53 8.43 3.25 -3.28
N LEU A 54 8.60 4.34 -4.03
CA LEU A 54 7.86 5.59 -3.82
C LEU A 54 6.39 5.45 -4.22
N ALA A 55 6.11 4.74 -5.32
CA ALA A 55 4.76 4.41 -5.76
C ALA A 55 4.04 3.53 -4.73
N CYS A 56 4.72 2.52 -4.17
CA CYS A 56 4.15 1.70 -3.08
C CYS A 56 3.84 2.53 -1.83
N PHE A 57 4.74 3.44 -1.44
CA PHE A 57 4.51 4.33 -0.30
C PHE A 57 3.29 5.23 -0.54
N MET A 58 3.20 5.85 -1.73
CA MET A 58 2.05 6.68 -2.10
C MET A 58 0.74 5.88 -2.17
N ALA A 59 0.78 4.64 -2.66
CA ALA A 59 -0.37 3.74 -2.70
C ALA A 59 -0.93 3.50 -1.30
N GLY A 60 -0.07 3.17 -0.32
CA GLY A 60 -0.48 3.00 1.07
C GLY A 60 -1.11 4.26 1.67
N VAL A 61 -0.52 5.44 1.42
CA VAL A 61 -1.08 6.71 1.87
C VAL A 61 -2.44 7.00 1.21
N ALA A 62 -2.60 6.69 -0.08
CA ALA A 62 -3.84 6.90 -0.81
C ALA A 62 -4.96 5.97 -0.32
N VAL A 63 -4.65 4.69 -0.07
CA VAL A 63 -5.60 3.71 0.49
C VAL A 63 -6.07 4.14 1.88
N GLU A 64 -5.18 4.60 2.74
CA GLU A 64 -5.57 5.08 4.08
C GLU A 64 -6.48 6.32 3.99
N ARG A 65 -6.23 7.22 3.05
CA ARG A 65 -7.14 8.36 2.78
C ARG A 65 -8.49 7.92 2.21
N LEU A 66 -8.51 6.86 1.40
CA LEU A 66 -9.73 6.27 0.86
C LEU A 66 -10.60 5.69 1.99
N ARG A 67 -9.98 4.97 2.94
CA ARG A 67 -10.62 4.47 4.17
C ARG A 67 -11.24 5.59 4.98
N GLN A 68 -10.48 6.66 5.21
CA GLN A 68 -10.95 7.85 5.94
C GLN A 68 -12.12 8.56 5.23
N ALA A 69 -12.20 8.45 3.89
CA ALA A 69 -13.30 8.97 3.10
C ALA A 69 -14.54 8.04 3.08
N GLY A 70 -14.51 6.90 3.78
CA GLY A 70 -15.65 5.99 3.94
C GLY A 70 -15.71 4.84 2.92
N LEU A 71 -14.67 4.66 2.10
CA LEU A 71 -14.51 3.51 1.21
C LEU A 71 -13.44 2.59 1.81
N SER A 72 -13.87 1.54 2.51
CA SER A 72 -12.99 0.74 3.37
C SER A 72 -13.09 -0.77 3.18
N SER A 73 -13.67 -1.23 2.06
CA SER A 73 -13.63 -2.66 1.75
C SER A 73 -12.33 -2.98 1.02
N ALA A 74 -11.72 -4.13 1.32
CA ALA A 74 -10.50 -4.57 0.65
C ALA A 74 -10.67 -4.65 -0.88
N ALA A 75 -11.87 -5.06 -1.33
CA ALA A 75 -12.23 -5.11 -2.75
C ALA A 75 -12.26 -3.71 -3.40
N ASP A 76 -12.83 -2.70 -2.73
CA ASP A 76 -12.84 -1.33 -3.24
C ASP A 76 -11.43 -0.73 -3.28
N GLU A 77 -10.62 -1.00 -2.26
CA GLU A 77 -9.23 -0.56 -2.17
C GLU A 77 -8.36 -1.19 -3.27
N ALA A 78 -8.50 -2.50 -3.51
CA ALA A 78 -7.81 -3.21 -4.58
C ALA A 78 -8.26 -2.71 -5.97
N ALA A 79 -9.58 -2.54 -6.18
CA ALA A 79 -10.12 -2.00 -7.42
C ALA A 79 -9.61 -0.57 -7.70
N TYR A 80 -9.51 0.26 -6.65
CA TYR A 80 -8.92 1.60 -6.74
C TYR A 80 -7.45 1.55 -7.17
N LEU A 81 -6.63 0.71 -6.54
CA LEU A 81 -5.22 0.57 -6.90
C LEU A 81 -5.04 0.03 -8.32
N ARG A 82 -5.86 -0.94 -8.73
CA ARG A 82 -5.87 -1.45 -10.11
C ARG A 82 -6.12 -0.34 -11.13
N ALA A 83 -7.12 0.50 -10.88
CA ALA A 83 -7.45 1.61 -11.76
C ALA A 83 -6.30 2.64 -11.86
N ILE A 84 -5.58 2.89 -10.76
CA ILE A 84 -4.38 3.73 -10.76
C ILE A 84 -3.25 3.07 -11.57
N ARG A 85 -2.98 1.78 -11.34
CA ARG A 85 -1.98 1.02 -12.09
C ARG A 85 -2.24 1.08 -13.59
N GLU A 86 -3.46 0.81 -14.04
CA GLU A 86 -3.85 0.82 -15.45
C GLU A 86 -3.67 2.21 -16.08
N ARG A 87 -3.95 3.28 -15.33
CA ARG A 87 -3.68 4.65 -15.77
C ARG A 87 -2.20 4.91 -15.97
N VAL A 88 -1.35 4.52 -15.01
CA VAL A 88 0.11 4.70 -15.10
C VAL A 88 0.71 3.85 -16.22
N GLU A 89 0.19 2.64 -16.45
CA GLU A 89 0.63 1.76 -17.54
C GLU A 89 0.28 2.33 -18.92
N ALA A 90 -0.83 3.05 -19.04
CA ALA A 90 -1.25 3.71 -20.26
C ALA A 90 -0.52 5.05 -20.54
N GLU A 91 0.24 5.58 -19.59
CA GLU A 91 1.02 6.81 -19.80
C GLU A 91 2.25 6.54 -20.68
N PRO A 92 2.48 7.33 -21.74
CA PRO A 92 3.62 7.18 -22.64
C PRO A 92 5.00 7.38 -21.99
#